data_AF-A0A522DJS9-F1
#
_entry.id   AF-A0A522DJS9-F1
#
_cell.length_a   1.000
_cell.length_b   1.000
_cell.length_c   1.000
_cell.angle_alpha   90.00
_cell.angle_beta   90.00
_cell.angle_gamma   90.00
#
_symmetry.space_group_name_H-M   'P 1'
#
loop_
_entity.id
_entity.type
_entity.pdbx_description
1 polymer ?
#
loop_
_entity_poly.entity_id
_entity_poly.type
_entity_poly.pdbx_seq_one_letter_code
_entity_poly.pdbx_strand_id
1 'polypeptide(L)'
;MVVKTIRGEVYKLVVLHILEAHYDSSDVTLNVCLSNTFKGGDLVMYDAKGRSPVYRIKQCHGRFIVHRGRHIHRAEGITHGTRVNLILWCKQLKKKR
;
A
#
# COMPACT_ATOMS: atom_id res chain seq x y z
N MET A 1 14.23 0.71 5.77
CA MET A 1 13.48 -0.41 5.13
C MET A 1 13.80 -1.68 5.89
N VAL A 2 12.86 -2.23 6.66
CA VAL A 2 13.02 -3.53 7.33
C VAL A 2 11.97 -4.47 6.76
N VAL A 3 12.42 -5.49 6.05
CA VAL A 3 11.58 -6.56 5.51
C VAL A 3 11.67 -7.72 6.48
N LYS A 4 10.53 -8.18 7.00
CA LYS A 4 10.46 -9.42 7.79
C LYS A 4 9.54 -10.39 7.09
N THR A 5 10.02 -11.61 6.91
CA THR A 5 9.26 -12.73 6.37
C THR A 5 8.87 -13.66 7.51
N ILE A 6 7.58 -14.04 7.57
CA ILE A 6 7.11 -15.13 8.44
C ILE A 6 6.39 -16.12 7.51
N ARG A 7 6.89 -17.36 7.44
CA ARG A 7 6.30 -18.47 6.64
C ARG A 7 6.15 -18.19 5.13
N GLY A 8 7.04 -17.39 4.54
CA GLY A 8 7.04 -17.09 3.11
C GLY A 8 6.16 -15.90 2.70
N GLU A 9 5.37 -15.35 3.63
CA GLU A 9 4.64 -14.10 3.44
C GLU A 9 5.56 -12.91 3.78
N VAL A 10 5.64 -11.94 2.86
CA VAL A 10 6.49 -10.74 3.02
C VAL A 10 5.66 -9.64 3.68
N TYR A 11 6.03 -9.26 4.90
CA TYR A 11 5.44 -8.14 5.61
C TYR A 11 6.36 -6.93 5.48
N LYS A 12 5.82 -5.82 4.98
CA LYS A 12 6.58 -4.57 4.77
C LYS A 12 6.12 -3.51 5.76
N LEU A 13 6.96 -3.19 6.74
CA LEU A 13 6.80 -1.98 7.54
C LEU A 13 7.46 -0.81 6.79
N VAL A 14 6.64 0.10 6.27
CA VAL A 14 7.09 1.28 5.52
C VAL A 14 7.02 2.50 6.42
N VAL A 15 8.18 3.02 6.82
CA VAL A 15 8.31 4.32 7.51
C VAL A 15 8.82 5.32 6.49
N LEU A 16 7.90 6.01 5.82
CA LEU A 16 8.21 7.03 4.83
C LEU A 16 7.28 8.23 5.04
N HIS A 17 7.84 9.44 4.96
CA HIS A 17 7.04 10.67 5.00
C HIS A 17 6.17 10.82 3.74
N ILE A 18 6.68 10.38 2.58
CA ILE A 18 6.02 10.32 1.26
C ILE A 18 6.45 9.01 0.60
N LEU A 19 5.57 8.38 -0.16
CA LEU A 19 5.92 7.24 -1.02
C LEU A 19 5.61 7.60 -2.46
N GLU A 20 6.66 7.72 -3.28
CA GLU A 20 6.58 8.05 -4.71
C GLU A 20 5.74 7.03 -5.50
N ALA A 21 5.34 7.43 -6.71
CA ALA A 21 4.57 6.57 -7.60
C ALA A 21 5.34 5.28 -7.96
N HIS A 22 4.73 4.14 -7.68
CA HIS A 22 5.30 2.81 -7.93
C HIS A 22 4.18 1.78 -8.09
N TYR A 23 4.57 0.55 -8.38
CA TYR A 23 3.70 -0.63 -8.28
C TYR A 23 4.31 -1.63 -7.30
N ASP A 24 3.49 -2.51 -6.76
CA ASP A 24 3.93 -3.56 -5.85
C ASP A 24 4.37 -4.81 -6.61
N SER A 25 5.37 -5.51 -6.07
CA SER A 25 5.75 -6.84 -6.57
C SER A 25 4.80 -7.91 -6.02
N SER A 26 3.51 -7.77 -6.31
CA SER A 26 2.43 -8.67 -5.87
C SER A 26 1.44 -8.89 -7.02
N ASP A 27 0.62 -9.95 -6.93
CA ASP A 27 -0.56 -10.06 -7.79
C ASP A 27 -1.69 -9.18 -7.24
N VAL A 28 -1.85 -9.22 -5.92
CA VAL A 28 -2.80 -8.41 -5.15
C VAL A 28 -2.09 -7.84 -3.92
N THR A 29 -2.35 -6.57 -3.63
CA THR A 29 -1.94 -5.92 -2.39
C THR A 29 -3.17 -5.66 -1.52
N LEU A 30 -3.08 -6.04 -0.26
CA LEU A 30 -4.00 -5.63 0.80
C LEU A 30 -3.28 -4.60 1.70
N ASN A 31 -3.89 -3.43 1.85
CA ASN A 31 -3.36 -2.31 2.63
C ASN A 31 -4.38 -1.91 3.70
N VAL A 32 -4.08 -2.14 4.99
CA VAL A 32 -4.97 -1.85 6.12
C VAL A 32 -4.41 -0.72 6.97
N CYS A 33 -5.20 0.30 7.24
CA CYS A 33 -4.80 1.39 8.11
C CYS A 33 -5.07 1.05 9.58
N LEU A 34 -4.02 1.00 10.40
CA LEU A 34 -4.04 0.55 11.80
C LEU A 34 -3.99 1.70 12.80
N SER A 35 -3.80 2.95 12.38
CA SER A 35 -3.82 4.11 13.28
C SER A 35 -4.96 5.07 12.97
N ASN A 36 -5.34 5.88 13.97
CA ASN A 36 -6.38 6.91 13.88
C ASN A 36 -5.87 8.31 14.24
N THR A 37 -4.59 8.47 14.57
CA THR A 37 -3.96 9.71 15.05
C THR A 37 -3.01 10.33 14.00
N PHE A 38 -3.50 10.57 12.78
CA PHE A 38 -2.73 11.25 11.73
C PHE A 38 -3.60 12.11 10.81
N LYS A 39 -2.97 13.00 10.04
CA LYS A 39 -3.60 13.78 8.96
C LYS A 39 -2.76 13.71 7.67
N GLY A 40 -3.43 13.81 6.53
CA GLY A 40 -2.81 13.65 5.21
C GLY A 40 -2.54 12.18 4.88
N GLY A 41 -1.62 11.95 3.94
CA GLY A 41 -1.23 10.60 3.54
C GLY A 41 -2.18 9.91 2.56
N ASP A 42 -3.05 10.63 1.83
CA ASP A 42 -4.00 9.96 0.94
C ASP A 42 -3.30 9.02 -0.06
N LEU A 43 -3.92 7.86 -0.32
CA LEU A 43 -3.44 6.92 -1.33
C LEU A 43 -3.97 7.37 -2.69
N VAL A 44 -3.07 7.66 -3.62
CA VAL A 44 -3.44 8.11 -4.97
C VAL A 44 -3.19 6.98 -5.95
N MET A 45 -4.25 6.52 -6.61
CA MET A 45 -4.22 5.47 -7.62
C MET A 45 -4.25 6.10 -9.02
N TYR A 46 -3.45 5.58 -9.94
CA TYR A 46 -3.33 6.08 -11.32
C TYR A 46 -4.15 5.27 -12.32
N ASP A 47 -4.36 5.79 -13.52
CA ASP A 47 -4.93 5.03 -14.63
C ASP A 47 -4.05 3.81 -15.00
N ALA A 48 -4.57 2.93 -15.86
CA ALA A 48 -3.85 1.72 -16.29
C ALA A 48 -2.52 2.02 -17.02
N LYS A 49 -2.31 3.26 -17.47
CA LYS A 49 -1.09 3.72 -18.13
C LYS A 49 -0.12 4.41 -17.18
N GLY A 50 -0.49 4.61 -15.91
CA GLY A 50 0.31 5.32 -14.91
C GLY A 50 0.44 6.82 -15.14
N ARG A 51 -0.39 7.44 -15.99
CA ARG A 51 -0.19 8.82 -16.46
C ARG A 51 -0.96 9.85 -15.64
N SER A 52 -2.13 9.48 -15.15
CA SER A 52 -3.02 10.42 -14.47
C SER A 52 -3.64 9.80 -13.21
N PRO A 53 -3.76 10.55 -12.10
CA PRO A 53 -4.45 10.08 -10.91
C PRO A 53 -5.94 9.94 -11.21
N VAL A 54 -6.53 8.81 -10.82
CA VAL A 54 -7.95 8.49 -11.02
C VAL A 54 -8.71 8.40 -9.70
N TYR A 55 -8.05 7.97 -8.63
CA TYR A 55 -8.64 7.90 -7.29
C TYR A 55 -7.70 8.51 -6.27
N ARG A 56 -8.25 9.30 -5.36
CA ARG A 56 -7.58 9.74 -4.13
C ARG A 56 -8.37 9.19 -2.95
N ILE A 57 -7.76 8.29 -2.20
CA ILE A 57 -8.42 7.50 -1.17
C ILE A 57 -7.86 7.90 0.19
N LYS A 58 -8.72 8.54 1.00
CA LYS A 58 -8.41 8.84 2.40
C LYS A 58 -8.18 7.56 3.19
N GLN A 59 -7.11 7.55 3.98
CA GLN A 59 -6.83 6.47 4.90
C GLN A 59 -7.64 6.66 6.19
N CYS A 60 -8.29 5.61 6.65
CA CYS A 60 -9.13 5.62 7.85
C CYS A 60 -8.84 4.38 8.69
N HIS A 61 -8.72 4.55 10.00
CA HIS A 61 -8.51 3.45 10.94
C HIS A 61 -9.52 2.30 10.73
N GLY A 62 -9.01 1.07 10.70
CA GLY A 62 -9.81 -0.13 10.50
C GLY A 62 -10.29 -0.35 9.06
N ARG A 63 -10.02 0.59 8.14
CA ARG A 63 -10.33 0.43 6.71
C ARG A 63 -9.18 -0.25 6.00
N PHE A 64 -9.53 -1.10 5.04
CA PHE A 64 -8.58 -1.70 4.12
C PHE A 64 -8.87 -1.33 2.67
N ILE A 65 -7.83 -1.38 1.85
CA ILE A 65 -7.87 -1.22 0.40
C ILE A 65 -7.25 -2.47 -0.21
N VAL A 66 -7.92 -3.04 -1.22
CA VAL A 66 -7.40 -4.12 -2.05
C VAL A 66 -7.20 -3.58 -3.46
N HIS A 67 -6.03 -3.81 -4.04
CA HIS A 67 -5.76 -3.48 -5.43
C HIS A 67 -4.84 -4.49 -6.09
N ARG A 68 -4.79 -4.49 -7.42
CA ARG A 68 -3.80 -5.26 -8.18
C ARG A 68 -2.40 -4.73 -7.86
N GLY A 69 -1.42 -5.61 -7.67
CA GLY A 69 -0.05 -5.18 -7.36
C GLY A 69 0.54 -4.29 -8.46
N ARG A 70 0.24 -4.60 -9.72
CA ARG A 70 0.62 -3.79 -10.91
C ARG A 70 -0.11 -2.45 -11.05
N HIS A 71 -1.02 -2.08 -10.15
CA HIS A 71 -1.72 -0.80 -10.19
C HIS A 71 -0.80 0.28 -9.63
N ILE A 72 -0.39 1.23 -10.49
CA ILE A 72 0.49 2.33 -10.08
C ILE A 72 -0.22 3.22 -9.05
N HIS A 73 0.47 3.46 -7.94
CA HIS A 73 -0.03 4.27 -6.85
C HIS A 73 1.10 4.99 -6.10
N ARG A 74 0.74 6.03 -5.35
CA ARG A 74 1.63 6.76 -4.45
C ARG A 74 0.92 7.06 -3.14
N ALA A 75 1.67 7.35 -2.08
CA ALA A 75 1.12 7.91 -0.86
C ALA A 75 1.56 9.36 -0.71
N GLU A 76 0.60 10.26 -0.50
CA GLU A 76 0.89 11.66 -0.22
C GLU A 76 1.58 11.83 1.14
N GLY A 77 2.05 13.05 1.40
CA GLY A 77 2.71 13.37 2.67
C GLY A 77 1.78 13.29 3.86
N ILE A 78 2.26 12.70 4.96
CA ILE A 78 1.63 12.85 6.27
C ILE A 78 2.01 14.24 6.80
N THR A 79 1.00 15.05 7.11
CA THR A 79 1.21 16.44 7.58
C THR A 79 1.17 16.56 9.10
N HIS A 80 0.61 15.57 9.80
CA HIS A 80 0.57 15.52 11.25
C HIS A 80 0.41 14.08 11.76
N GLY A 81 1.00 13.77 12.91
CA GLY A 81 0.86 12.48 13.61
C GLY A 81 1.65 11.34 12.96
N THR A 82 1.26 10.10 13.25
CA THR A 82 1.94 8.90 12.71
C THR A 82 0.92 7.94 12.13
N ARG A 83 1.09 7.61 10.85
CA ARG A 83 0.29 6.60 10.17
C ARG A 83 0.98 5.24 10.20
N VAL A 84 0.27 4.23 10.68
CA VAL A 84 0.73 2.84 10.63
C VAL A 84 -0.23 2.05 9.75
N ASN A 85 0.30 1.40 8.71
CA ASN A 85 -0.47 0.50 7.85
C ASN A 85 0.16 -0.89 7.83
N LEU A 86 -0.69 -1.93 7.78
CA LEU A 86 -0.30 -3.29 7.45
C LEU A 86 -0.44 -3.48 5.94
N ILE A 87 0.67 -3.80 5.27
CA ILE A 87 0.72 -4.10 3.84
C ILE A 87 1.04 -5.58 3.64
N LEU A 88 0.15 -6.30 2.95
CA LEU A 88 0.33 -7.69 2.55
C LEU A 88 0.43 -7.78 1.03
N TRP A 89 1.51 -8.39 0.56
CA TRP A 89 1.76 -8.65 -0.86
C TRP A 89 1.48 -10.12 -1.15
N CYS A 90 0.31 -10.38 -1.73
CA CYS A 90 -0.12 -11.74 -2.05
C CYS A 90 0.30 -12.10 -3.48
N LYS A 91 0.93 -13.26 -3.63
CA LYS A 91 1.23 -13.86 -4.94
C LYS A 91 0.43 -15.14 -5.12
N GLN A 92 -0.06 -15.36 -6.34
CA GLN A 92 -0.68 -16.62 -6.71
C GLN A 92 0.39 -17.72 -6.68
N LEU A 93 0.11 -18.78 -5.93
CA LEU A 93 0.93 -19.98 -5.99
C LEU A 93 0.75 -20.63 -7.37
N LYS A 94 1.86 -20.90 -8.05
CA LYS A 94 1.82 -21.75 -9.25
C LYS A 94 1.43 -23.15 -8.80
N LYS A 95 0.33 -23.70 -9.35
CA LYS A 95 0.03 -25.13 -9.17
C LYS A 95 1.22 -25.91 -9.71
N LYS A 96 1.82 -26.78 -8.89
CA LYS A 96 2.73 -27.80 -9.40
C LYS A 96 1.89 -28.70 -10.30
N ARG A 97 2.31 -28.81 -11.56
CA ARG A 97 1.74 -29.79 -12.51
C ARG A 97 2.22 -31.18 -12.11
#